data_AF-A0A5E6NMU6-F1
#
_entry.id   AF-A0A5E6NMU6-F1
#
_cell.length_a   1.000
_cell.length_b   1.000
_cell.length_c   1.000
_cell.angle_alpha   90.00
_cell.angle_beta   90.00
_cell.angle_gamma   90.00
#
_symmetry.space_group_name_H-M   'P 1'
#
loop_
_entity.id
_entity.type
_entity.pdbx_description
1 polymer ?
#
loop_
_entity_poly.entity_id
_entity_poly.type
_entity_poly.pdbx_seq_one_letter_code
_entity_poly.pdbx_strand_id
1 'polypeptide(L)'
;MPENLHTTLRDYQKTGLNWLNFLFEFKFSGILADDMGLGKTLQTLTHLSCLKTQKRLKKPVLVVVPTSLIANWKNEVKKFTPNLNLLSLYGGVERFEAFEKIAEADILLTSYALIYRDIDKFTEYHFSYIILDEAQKIKNPKTKMFVAIKSLKSDFRLALSGTPIENHLGELWSIFSFLMPGFFTQSNCF
;
A
#
# COMPACT_ATOMS: atom_id res chain seq x y z
N MET A 1 -19.52 7.58 6.32
CA MET A 1 -18.71 8.16 5.22
C MET A 1 -17.88 9.28 5.82
N PRO A 2 -16.59 9.42 5.48
CA PRO A 2 -15.79 10.52 6.01
C PRO A 2 -16.32 11.84 5.43
N GLU A 3 -16.44 12.88 6.26
CA GLU A 3 -16.99 14.18 5.86
C GLU A 3 -16.16 14.88 4.77
N ASN A 4 -14.91 14.44 4.57
CA ASN A 4 -13.93 15.07 3.67
C ASN A 4 -13.72 14.31 2.34
N LEU A 5 -14.61 13.41 1.94
CA LEU A 5 -14.52 12.75 0.63
C LEU A 5 -15.18 13.60 -0.45
N HIS A 6 -14.39 14.08 -1.41
CA HIS A 6 -14.89 14.92 -2.52
C HIS A 6 -15.63 14.15 -3.62
N THR A 7 -16.06 12.92 -3.36
CA THR A 7 -16.78 12.08 -4.33
C THR A 7 -17.74 11.10 -3.65
N THR A 8 -18.78 10.69 -4.37
CA THR A 8 -19.71 9.65 -3.93
C THR A 8 -19.25 8.28 -4.45
N LEU A 9 -19.00 7.36 -3.53
CA LEU A 9 -18.68 5.96 -3.88
C LEU A 9 -19.88 5.26 -4.52
N ARG A 10 -19.61 4.47 -5.55
CA ARG A 10 -20.57 3.50 -6.11
C ARG A 10 -20.81 2.36 -5.12
N ASP A 11 -21.92 1.65 -5.22
CA ASP A 11 -22.30 0.65 -4.20
C ASP A 11 -21.27 -0.47 -4.05
N TYR A 12 -20.70 -0.98 -5.15
CA TYR A 12 -19.62 -1.97 -5.07
C TYR A 12 -18.35 -1.42 -4.40
N GLN A 13 -18.06 -0.13 -4.55
CA GLN A 13 -16.93 0.52 -3.87
C GLN A 13 -17.20 0.70 -2.38
N LYS A 14 -18.46 0.88 -1.98
CA LYS A 14 -18.86 0.86 -0.56
C LYS A 14 -18.64 -0.53 0.03
N THR A 15 -18.97 -1.59 -0.71
CA THR A 15 -18.69 -2.97 -0.29
C THR A 15 -17.19 -3.20 -0.10
N GLY A 16 -16.36 -2.79 -1.07
CA GLY A 16 -14.90 -2.86 -0.94
C GLY A 16 -14.36 -2.07 0.24
N LEU A 17 -14.86 -0.86 0.47
CA LEU A 17 -14.51 -0.05 1.63
C LEU A 17 -14.91 -0.72 2.96
N ASN A 18 -16.10 -1.28 3.04
CA ASN A 18 -16.56 -2.00 4.24
C ASN A 18 -15.68 -3.23 4.52
N TRP A 19 -15.27 -3.93 3.47
CA TRP A 19 -14.33 -5.04 3.58
C TRP A 19 -12.94 -4.60 4.08
N LEU A 20 -12.41 -3.48 3.56
CA LEU A 20 -11.16 -2.90 4.09
C LEU A 20 -11.27 -2.51 5.56
N ASN A 21 -12.40 -1.92 5.98
CA ASN A 21 -12.66 -1.59 7.38
C ASN A 21 -12.73 -2.84 8.26
N PHE A 22 -13.41 -3.90 7.78
CA PHE A 22 -13.44 -5.20 8.47
C PHE A 22 -12.04 -5.76 8.68
N LEU A 23 -11.20 -5.78 7.65
CA LEU A 23 -9.81 -6.25 7.77
C LEU A 23 -9.04 -5.48 8.84
N PHE A 24 -9.18 -4.14 8.86
CA PHE A 24 -8.53 -3.30 9.84
C PHE A 24 -8.98 -3.61 11.28
N GLU A 25 -10.30 -3.73 11.51
CA GLU A 25 -10.85 -4.01 12.85
C GLU A 25 -10.39 -5.37 13.39
N PHE A 26 -10.32 -6.39 12.53
CA PHE A 26 -9.91 -7.74 12.89
C PHE A 26 -8.40 -7.98 12.77
N LYS A 27 -7.59 -6.94 12.52
CA LYS A 27 -6.13 -7.02 12.42
C LYS A 27 -5.63 -7.96 11.32
N PHE A 28 -6.33 -7.98 10.18
CA PHE A 28 -5.94 -8.74 9.00
C PHE A 28 -5.34 -7.86 7.90
N SER A 29 -4.35 -8.42 7.21
CA SER A 29 -3.89 -7.95 5.90
C SER A 29 -4.80 -8.49 4.79
N GLY A 30 -4.78 -7.89 3.60
CA GLY A 30 -5.69 -8.31 2.51
C GLY A 30 -5.18 -8.11 1.09
N ILE A 31 -5.88 -8.73 0.14
CA ILE A 31 -5.71 -8.51 -1.30
C ILE A 31 -7.01 -7.91 -1.86
N LEU A 32 -6.96 -6.70 -2.38
CA LEU A 32 -8.05 -6.11 -3.15
C LEU A 32 -7.80 -6.39 -4.64
N ALA A 33 -8.46 -7.42 -5.16
CA ALA A 33 -8.27 -7.97 -6.50
C ALA A 33 -9.39 -7.60 -7.50
N ASP A 34 -10.08 -6.48 -7.26
CA ASP A 34 -11.10 -5.97 -8.19
C ASP A 34 -10.51 -5.69 -9.58
N ASP A 35 -11.30 -5.84 -10.63
CA ASP A 35 -10.88 -5.55 -12.01
C ASP A 35 -10.29 -4.14 -12.19
N MET A 36 -9.42 -4.00 -13.20
CA MET A 36 -8.87 -2.71 -13.60
C MET A 36 -9.98 -1.69 -13.88
N GLY A 37 -9.84 -0.47 -13.36
CA GLY A 37 -10.83 0.60 -13.54
C GLY A 37 -11.98 0.63 -12.53
N LEU A 38 -12.10 -0.36 -11.63
CA LEU A 38 -13.13 -0.34 -10.57
C LEU A 38 -12.82 0.64 -9.41
N GLY A 39 -11.66 1.28 -9.42
CA GLY A 39 -11.33 2.35 -8.47
C GLY A 39 -10.78 1.84 -7.13
N LYS A 40 -9.95 0.80 -7.16
CA LYS A 40 -9.21 0.29 -5.98
C LYS A 40 -8.46 1.39 -5.23
N THR A 41 -7.83 2.31 -5.98
CA THR A 41 -7.13 3.47 -5.43
C THR A 41 -8.09 4.36 -4.64
N LEU A 42 -9.25 4.71 -5.21
CA LEU A 42 -10.27 5.50 -4.52
C LEU A 42 -10.78 4.81 -3.24
N GLN A 43 -11.07 3.50 -3.29
CA GLN A 43 -11.48 2.74 -2.11
C GLN A 43 -10.41 2.79 -1.01
N THR A 44 -9.15 2.57 -1.40
CA THR A 44 -7.98 2.59 -0.51
C THR A 44 -7.78 3.96 0.12
N LEU A 45 -7.79 5.04 -0.67
CA LEU A 45 -7.64 6.41 -0.18
C LEU A 45 -8.78 6.79 0.75
N THR A 46 -10.01 6.39 0.42
CA THR A 46 -11.17 6.62 1.29
C THR A 46 -11.00 5.93 2.64
N HIS A 47 -10.53 4.68 2.64
CA HIS A 47 -10.23 3.93 3.86
C HIS A 47 -9.19 4.67 4.71
N LEU A 48 -8.06 5.10 4.13
CA LEU A 48 -7.02 5.84 4.84
C LEU A 48 -7.54 7.18 5.41
N SER A 49 -8.36 7.91 4.65
CA SER A 49 -8.98 9.16 5.09
C SER A 49 -9.94 8.96 6.27
N CYS A 50 -10.71 7.86 6.27
CA CYS A 50 -11.52 7.45 7.42
C CYS A 50 -10.64 7.21 8.66
N LEU A 51 -9.56 6.43 8.52
CA LEU A 51 -8.67 6.12 9.63
C LEU A 51 -8.00 7.37 10.20
N LYS A 52 -7.57 8.32 9.35
CA LYS A 52 -7.03 9.61 9.79
C LYS A 52 -8.07 10.41 10.58
N THR A 53 -9.29 10.54 10.05
CA THR A 53 -10.38 11.29 10.69
C THR A 53 -10.74 10.70 12.06
N GLN A 54 -10.69 9.38 12.18
CA GLN A 54 -10.92 8.66 13.44
C GLN A 54 -9.69 8.66 14.39
N LYS A 55 -8.59 9.32 14.01
CA LYS A 55 -7.31 9.33 14.75
C LYS A 55 -6.73 7.93 15.00
N ARG A 56 -7.02 6.99 14.09
CA ARG A 56 -6.53 5.60 14.14
C ARG A 56 -5.27 5.39 13.30
N LEU A 57 -4.94 6.35 12.44
CA LEU A 57 -3.66 6.38 11.72
C LEU A 57 -2.60 7.07 12.59
N LYS A 58 -1.74 6.27 13.24
CA LYS A 58 -0.71 6.75 14.19
C LYS A 58 0.70 6.83 13.60
N LYS A 59 0.95 6.13 12.51
CA LYS A 59 2.24 6.04 11.81
C LYS A 59 2.00 6.28 10.31
N PRO A 60 3.01 6.69 9.53
CA PRO A 60 2.86 6.88 8.09
C PRO A 60 2.43 5.59 7.37
N VAL A 61 1.71 5.76 6.26
CA VAL A 61 1.36 4.69 5.31
C VAL A 61 2.36 4.71 4.17
N LEU A 62 2.95 3.57 3.85
CA LEU A 62 3.80 3.42 2.69
C LEU A 62 2.99 2.87 1.51
N VAL A 63 2.93 3.62 0.42
CA VAL A 63 2.32 3.18 -0.85
C VAL A 63 3.43 3.00 -1.88
N VAL A 64 3.56 1.78 -2.39
CA VAL A 64 4.55 1.38 -3.38
C VAL A 64 3.84 1.08 -4.69
N VAL A 65 4.20 1.81 -5.73
CA VAL A 65 3.52 1.72 -7.04
C VAL A 65 4.54 1.57 -8.18
N PRO A 66 4.13 1.07 -9.36
CA PRO A 66 4.94 1.23 -10.56
C PRO A 66 5.25 2.70 -10.84
N THR A 67 6.44 3.01 -11.34
CA THR A 67 6.87 4.40 -11.62
C THR A 67 5.86 5.16 -12.48
N SER A 68 5.23 4.50 -13.45
CA SER A 68 4.20 5.08 -14.31
C SER A 68 2.94 5.53 -13.57
N LEU A 69 2.63 4.97 -12.40
CA LEU A 69 1.43 5.27 -11.62
C LEU A 69 1.65 6.35 -10.54
N ILE A 70 2.89 6.80 -10.31
CA ILE A 70 3.21 7.84 -9.32
C ILE A 70 2.40 9.12 -9.57
N ALA A 71 2.37 9.60 -10.81
CA ALA A 71 1.66 10.82 -11.15
C ALA A 71 0.14 10.65 -10.97
N ASN A 72 -0.41 9.49 -11.32
CA ASN A 72 -1.82 9.19 -11.13
C ASN A 72 -2.20 9.19 -9.65
N TRP A 73 -1.44 8.49 -8.80
CA TRP A 73 -1.67 8.46 -7.35
C TRP A 73 -1.61 9.86 -6.72
N LYS A 74 -0.65 10.70 -7.13
CA LYS A 74 -0.59 12.11 -6.67
C LYS A 74 -1.87 12.86 -7.00
N ASN A 75 -2.35 12.73 -8.24
CA ASN A 75 -3.57 13.40 -8.69
C ASN A 75 -4.81 12.88 -7.95
N GLU A 76 -4.90 11.58 -7.72
CA GLU A 76 -6.02 10.97 -6.99
C GLU A 76 -6.06 11.40 -5.52
N VAL A 77 -4.92 11.43 -4.82
CA VAL A 77 -4.87 11.93 -3.44
C VAL A 77 -5.31 13.39 -3.38
N LYS A 78 -4.77 14.25 -4.26
CA LYS A 78 -5.13 15.66 -4.33
C LYS A 78 -6.62 15.87 -4.63
N LYS A 79 -7.19 15.03 -5.50
CA LYS A 79 -8.59 15.13 -5.94
C LYS A 79 -9.57 14.61 -4.90
N PHE A 80 -9.31 13.45 -4.30
CA PHE A 80 -10.29 12.73 -3.50
C PHE A 80 -10.09 12.91 -2.00
N THR A 81 -8.85 13.07 -1.55
CA THR A 81 -8.48 13.11 -0.13
C THR A 81 -7.43 14.20 0.13
N PRO A 82 -7.73 15.49 -0.12
CA PRO A 82 -6.78 16.59 0.06
C PRO A 82 -6.37 16.81 1.52
N ASN A 83 -7.10 16.21 2.47
CA ASN A 83 -6.77 16.19 3.88
C ASN A 83 -5.61 15.24 4.23
N LEU A 84 -5.18 14.37 3.32
CA LEU A 84 -4.03 13.48 3.52
C LEU A 84 -2.75 14.17 3.04
N ASN A 85 -1.79 14.32 3.94
CA ASN A 85 -0.47 14.86 3.66
C ASN A 85 0.33 13.80 2.90
N LEU A 86 0.43 14.00 1.59
CA LEU A 86 1.19 13.14 0.68
C LEU A 86 2.64 13.62 0.56
N LEU A 87 3.58 12.73 0.88
CA LEU A 87 4.99 12.91 0.64
C LEU A 87 5.47 11.93 -0.43
N SER A 88 5.96 12.47 -1.55
CA SER A 88 6.44 11.68 -2.67
C SER A 88 7.95 11.51 -2.61
N LEU A 89 8.42 10.30 -2.31
CA LEU A 89 9.83 9.93 -2.34
C LEU A 89 10.28 9.52 -3.76
N TYR A 90 9.89 10.32 -4.76
CA TYR A 90 10.18 10.11 -6.17
C TYR A 90 10.62 11.44 -6.78
N GLY A 91 11.87 11.49 -7.28
CA GLY A 91 12.54 12.70 -7.74
C GLY A 91 14.06 12.59 -7.62
N GLY A 92 14.78 13.64 -8.01
CA GLY A 92 16.24 13.73 -7.94
C GLY A 92 16.77 13.99 -6.52
N VAL A 93 17.60 15.01 -6.36
CA VAL A 93 18.31 15.31 -5.09
C VAL A 93 17.36 15.67 -3.94
N GLU A 94 16.23 16.32 -4.24
CA GLU A 94 15.17 16.72 -3.28
C GLU A 94 14.58 15.55 -2.48
N ARG A 95 14.76 14.32 -2.96
CA ARG A 95 14.29 13.12 -2.28
C ARG A 95 15.00 12.89 -0.94
N PHE A 96 16.25 13.31 -0.79
CA PHE A 96 16.99 13.09 0.45
C PHE A 96 16.43 13.93 1.60
N GLU A 97 16.10 15.19 1.34
CA GLU A 97 15.42 16.08 2.28
C GLU A 97 14.00 15.59 2.61
N ALA A 98 13.35 14.93 1.65
CA ALA A 98 12.03 14.35 1.88
C ALA A 98 12.04 13.22 2.94
N PHE A 99 13.16 12.53 3.17
CA PHE A 99 13.21 11.52 4.25
C PHE A 99 13.06 12.15 5.63
N GLU A 100 13.52 13.38 5.83
CA GLU A 100 13.42 14.08 7.12
C GLU A 100 11.96 14.45 7.47
N LYS A 101 11.10 14.56 6.46
CA LYS A 101 9.68 14.94 6.61
C LYS A 101 8.74 13.74 6.73
N ILE A 102 9.28 12.52 6.82
CA ILE A 102 8.45 11.29 6.86
C ILE A 102 7.51 11.28 8.06
N ALA A 103 7.95 11.76 9.22
CA ALA A 103 7.15 11.75 10.45
C ALA A 103 5.89 12.64 10.37
N GLU A 104 5.88 13.62 9.48
CA GLU A 104 4.78 14.59 9.30
C GLU A 104 3.78 14.16 8.21
N ALA A 105 4.13 13.13 7.43
CA ALA A 105 3.34 12.65 6.31
C ALA A 105 2.34 11.57 6.75
N ASP A 106 1.13 11.60 6.18
CA ASP A 106 0.18 10.50 6.32
C ASP A 106 0.49 9.39 5.32
N ILE A 107 0.84 9.77 4.09
CA ILE A 107 1.15 8.85 2.99
C ILE A 107 2.54 9.15 2.44
N LEU A 108 3.39 8.13 2.43
CA LEU A 108 4.61 8.08 1.65
C LEU A 108 4.34 7.36 0.34
N LEU A 109 4.58 8.04 -0.79
CA LEU A 109 4.45 7.45 -2.11
C LEU A 109 5.82 7.24 -2.73
N THR A 110 6.11 6.01 -3.13
CA THR A 110 7.38 5.67 -3.79
C THR A 110 7.18 4.55 -4.81
N SER A 111 8.26 4.19 -5.50
CA SER A 111 8.24 3.09 -6.47
C SER A 111 9.03 1.88 -6.01
N TYR A 112 8.68 0.72 -6.57
CA TYR A 112 9.36 -0.56 -6.30
C TYR A 112 10.89 -0.48 -6.45
N ALA A 113 11.37 0.26 -7.45
CA ALA A 113 12.80 0.42 -7.70
C ALA A 113 13.49 1.23 -6.58
N LEU A 114 12.80 2.23 -6.01
CA LEU A 114 13.36 3.08 -4.97
C LEU A 114 13.34 2.40 -3.59
N ILE A 115 12.34 1.56 -3.32
CA ILE A 115 12.37 0.68 -2.14
C ILE A 115 13.63 -0.17 -2.14
N TYR A 116 13.93 -0.83 -3.25
CA TYR A 116 15.12 -1.67 -3.35
C TYR A 116 16.41 -0.86 -3.21
N ARG A 117 16.46 0.34 -3.82
CA ARG A 117 17.64 1.20 -3.80
C ARG A 117 17.97 1.74 -2.41
N ASP A 118 16.96 2.12 -1.63
CA ASP A 118 17.13 2.83 -0.36
C ASP A 118 16.55 2.04 0.83
N ILE A 119 16.58 0.71 0.73
CA ILE A 119 15.94 -0.19 1.68
C ILE A 119 16.35 0.08 3.13
N ASP A 120 17.64 0.35 3.36
CA ASP A 120 18.19 0.61 4.69
C ASP A 120 17.41 1.72 5.40
N LYS A 121 17.14 2.82 4.69
CA LYS A 121 16.36 3.94 5.21
C LYS A 121 14.92 3.54 5.50
N PHE A 122 14.28 2.78 4.61
CA PHE A 122 12.89 2.35 4.82
C PHE A 122 12.74 1.39 6.01
N THR A 123 13.76 0.58 6.33
CA THR A 123 13.72 -0.37 7.45
C THR A 123 13.85 0.27 8.83
N GLU A 124 14.28 1.54 8.89
CA GLU A 124 14.31 2.34 10.12
C GLU A 124 12.90 2.72 10.60
N TYR A 125 11.91 2.74 9.69
CA TYR A 125 10.54 3.14 9.98
C TYR A 125 9.63 1.94 10.23
N HIS A 126 8.61 2.17 11.05
CA HIS A 126 7.47 1.27 11.23
C HIS A 126 6.23 1.94 10.65
N PHE A 127 5.63 1.35 9.63
CA PHE A 127 4.46 1.89 8.94
C PHE A 127 3.13 1.39 9.53
N SER A 128 2.07 2.20 9.48
CA SER A 128 0.72 1.70 9.80
C SER A 128 0.28 0.67 8.74
N TYR A 129 0.48 1.03 7.48
CA TYR A 129 0.15 0.20 6.32
C TYR A 129 1.32 0.18 5.34
N ILE A 130 1.54 -0.97 4.72
CA ILE A 130 2.27 -1.05 3.44
C ILE A 130 1.28 -1.49 2.37
N ILE A 131 1.12 -0.66 1.36
CA ILE A 131 0.19 -0.88 0.26
C ILE A 131 0.98 -1.05 -1.03
N LEU A 132 0.79 -2.19 -1.69
CA LEU A 132 1.42 -2.49 -2.97
C LEU A 132 0.39 -2.38 -4.07
N ASP A 133 0.57 -1.42 -4.98
CA ASP A 133 -0.23 -1.34 -6.20
C ASP A 133 0.42 -2.15 -7.33
N GLU A 134 -0.40 -2.79 -8.15
CA GLU A 134 0.04 -3.78 -9.14
C GLU A 134 0.94 -4.86 -8.50
N ALA A 135 0.42 -5.51 -7.45
CA ALA A 135 1.16 -6.44 -6.60
C ALA A 135 1.79 -7.64 -7.34
N GLN A 136 1.36 -7.96 -8.57
CA GLN A 136 2.02 -8.93 -9.44
C GLN A 136 3.49 -8.55 -9.75
N LYS A 137 3.92 -7.31 -9.51
CA LYS A 137 5.33 -6.91 -9.56
C LYS A 137 6.22 -7.70 -8.60
N ILE A 138 5.66 -8.24 -7.51
CA ILE A 138 6.39 -9.02 -6.50
C ILE A 138 6.11 -10.53 -6.58
N LYS A 139 5.64 -11.03 -7.73
CA LYS A 139 5.23 -12.42 -7.93
C LYS A 139 6.33 -13.49 -7.79
N ASN A 140 7.60 -13.07 -7.87
CA ASN A 140 8.74 -13.96 -7.71
C ASN A 140 9.45 -13.73 -6.36
N PRO A 141 9.39 -14.72 -5.44
CA PRO A 141 9.88 -14.56 -4.08
C PRO A 141 11.41 -14.59 -3.98
N LYS A 142 12.10 -15.04 -5.05
CA LYS A 142 13.57 -15.09 -5.12
C LYS A 142 14.18 -13.73 -5.48
N THR A 143 13.36 -12.75 -5.85
CA THR A 143 13.86 -11.44 -6.26
C THR A 143 14.33 -10.63 -5.05
N LYS A 144 15.41 -9.89 -5.21
CA LYS A 144 15.90 -8.98 -4.16
C LYS A 144 14.86 -7.91 -3.81
N MET A 145 14.05 -7.50 -4.77
CA MET A 145 12.91 -6.59 -4.55
C MET A 145 11.89 -7.18 -3.57
N PHE A 146 11.49 -8.44 -3.75
CA PHE A 146 10.56 -9.12 -2.84
C PHE A 146 11.15 -9.20 -1.43
N VAL A 147 12.41 -9.61 -1.30
CA VAL A 147 13.10 -9.70 -0.01
C VAL A 147 13.15 -8.34 0.70
N ALA A 148 13.46 -7.27 -0.03
CA ALA A 148 13.47 -5.91 0.49
C ALA A 148 12.08 -5.45 0.95
N ILE A 149 11.02 -5.68 0.16
CA ILE A 149 9.66 -5.31 0.56
C ILE A 149 9.18 -6.12 1.77
N LYS A 150 9.54 -7.41 1.83
CA LYS A 150 9.15 -8.28 2.95
C LYS A 150 9.78 -7.85 4.27
N SER A 151 11.01 -7.30 4.26
CA SER A 151 11.74 -6.88 5.47
C SER A 151 11.21 -5.60 6.11
N LEU A 152 10.38 -4.83 5.41
CA LEU A 152 9.76 -3.62 5.93
C LEU A 152 8.81 -3.91 7.10
N LYS A 153 8.77 -3.03 8.11
CA LYS A 153 7.95 -3.22 9.31
C LYS A 153 6.61 -2.49 9.15
N SER A 154 5.51 -3.20 9.38
CA SER A 154 4.18 -2.58 9.38
C SER A 154 3.17 -3.29 10.26
N ASP A 155 2.13 -2.56 10.70
CA ASP A 155 1.00 -3.13 11.42
C ASP A 155 0.05 -3.89 10.47
N PHE A 156 -0.17 -3.34 9.27
CA PHE A 156 -1.04 -3.91 8.24
C PHE A 156 -0.37 -3.94 6.87
N ARG A 157 -0.82 -4.84 5.99
CA ARG A 157 -0.37 -4.93 4.60
C ARG A 157 -1.56 -5.12 3.66
N LEU A 158 -1.53 -4.42 2.53
CA LEU A 158 -2.57 -4.49 1.50
C LEU A 158 -1.93 -4.65 0.13
N ALA A 159 -2.39 -5.63 -0.63
CA ALA A 159 -2.01 -5.81 -2.03
C ALA A 159 -3.18 -5.41 -2.92
N LEU A 160 -2.94 -4.54 -3.88
CA LEU A 160 -3.90 -4.18 -4.92
C LEU A 160 -3.45 -4.87 -6.22
N SER A 161 -4.35 -5.58 -6.88
CA SER A 161 -4.08 -6.15 -8.20
C SER A 161 -5.33 -6.02 -9.08
N GLY A 162 -5.13 -5.70 -10.36
CA GLY A 162 -6.20 -5.65 -11.36
C GLY A 162 -6.25 -6.87 -12.26
N THR A 163 -5.28 -7.77 -12.12
CA THR A 163 -5.18 -8.99 -12.92
C THR A 163 -5.57 -10.18 -12.05
N PRO A 164 -6.31 -11.17 -12.60
CA PRO A 164 -6.43 -12.46 -11.95
C PRO A 164 -5.02 -12.96 -11.63
N ILE A 165 -4.77 -13.32 -10.38
CA ILE A 165 -3.48 -13.90 -9.99
C ILE A 165 -3.30 -15.12 -10.91
N GLU A 166 -2.27 -15.10 -11.76
CA GLU A 166 -2.00 -16.20 -12.69
C GLU A 166 -1.90 -17.46 -11.82
N ASN A 167 -2.59 -18.54 -12.20
CA ASN A 167 -2.85 -19.76 -11.39
C ASN A 167 -1.59 -20.56 -10.96
N HIS A 168 -0.44 -19.92 -10.85
CA HIS A 168 0.80 -20.47 -10.32
C HIS A 168 0.86 -20.24 -8.81
N LEU A 169 0.84 -21.34 -8.05
CA LEU A 169 0.95 -21.36 -6.58
C LEU A 169 2.10 -20.49 -6.03
N GLY A 170 3.21 -20.37 -6.77
CA GLY A 170 4.34 -19.52 -6.38
C GLY A 170 4.03 -18.02 -6.33
N GLU A 171 3.13 -17.52 -7.19
CA GLU A 171 2.76 -16.10 -7.21
C GLU A 171 1.84 -15.78 -6.02
N LEU A 172 0.83 -16.63 -5.79
CA LEU A 172 -0.02 -16.57 -4.61
C LEU A 172 0.82 -16.62 -3.34
N TRP A 173 1.76 -17.57 -3.26
CA TRP A 173 2.65 -17.71 -2.11
C TRP A 173 3.43 -16.43 -1.85
N SER A 174 3.96 -15.78 -2.88
CA SER A 174 4.71 -14.52 -2.72
C SER A 174 3.83 -13.43 -2.13
N ILE A 175 2.62 -13.23 -2.66
CA ILE A 175 1.69 -12.22 -2.15
C ILE A 175 1.26 -12.55 -0.72
N PHE A 176 0.91 -13.80 -0.40
CA PHE A 176 0.54 -14.20 0.97
C PHE A 176 1.71 -14.07 1.95
N SER A 177 2.92 -14.42 1.54
CA SER A 177 4.17 -14.28 2.31
C SER A 177 4.50 -12.81 2.58
N PHE A 178 4.09 -11.90 1.69
CA PHE A 178 4.08 -10.47 1.98
C PHE A 178 2.99 -10.11 2.99
N LEU A 179 1.74 -10.53 2.82
CA LEU A 179 0.63 -10.11 3.68
C LEU A 179 0.72 -10.60 5.12
N MET A 180 1.36 -11.75 5.34
CA MET A 180 1.48 -12.41 6.64
C MET A 180 2.96 -12.53 7.05
N PRO A 181 3.62 -11.42 7.38
CA PRO A 181 5.00 -11.45 7.85
C PRO A 181 5.09 -12.28 9.14
N GLY A 182 5.95 -13.30 9.16
CA GLY A 182 6.16 -14.19 10.31
C GLY A 182 5.39 -15.52 10.27
N PHE A 183 4.36 -15.65 9.43
CA PHE A 183 3.62 -16.92 9.28
C PHE A 183 4.31 -17.90 8.34
N PHE A 184 5.08 -17.39 7.37
CA PHE A 184 5.83 -18.17 6.40
C PHE A 184 7.34 -17.89 6.53
N THR A 185 7.97 -18.49 7.53
CA THR A 185 9.43 -18.50 7.73
C THR A 185 10.12 -19.67 7.04
N GLN A 186 9.38 -20.68 6.57
CA GLN A 186 9.94 -21.82 5.84
C GLN A 186 9.23 -22.04 4.50
N SER A 187 10.02 -22.07 3.44
CA SER A 187 9.61 -22.43 2.07
C SER A 187 9.22 -23.91 1.91
N ASN A 188 9.15 -24.68 3.00
CA ASN A 188 8.89 -26.13 3.03
C ASN A 188 7.55 -26.51 3.67
N CYS A 189 6.62 -25.56 3.82
CA CYS A 189 5.27 -25.86 4.30
C CYS A 189 4.26 -25.74 3.16
N PHE A 190 4.50 -26.46 2.06
CA PHE A 190 3.53 -26.94 1.08
C PHE A 190 4.12 -28.18 0.38
#